data_AF-A0A5C8VTL8-F1
#
_entry.id   AF-A0A5C8VTL8-F1
#
_cell.length_a   1.000
_cell.length_b   1.000
_cell.length_c   1.000
_cell.angle_alpha   90.00
_cell.angle_beta   90.00
_cell.angle_gamma   90.00
#
_symmetry.space_group_name_H-M   'P 1'
#
loop_
_entity.id
_entity.type
_entity.pdbx_description
1 polymer ?
#
loop_
_entity_poly.entity_id
_entity_poly.type
_entity_poly.pdbx_seq_one_letter_code
_entity_poly.pdbx_strand_id
1 'polypeptide(L)'
;MLFAQLPDELFKPLASPSRGFNAALLLHLHRRVLGAEPVRKAELLAEIGDFAAGWSDPEILGDEPISADPAERRNALYRRLLETGWLLERRERYVPVAEFDPEARLLLEELSRLERGETRSYGGAVLEVLGGLESAVSDPANRSEALSNAARASAAFLAHVRGLAAGMRKVEERILREPDRAKTFRLFFEDFVERHLISDYRTLHTRFNPFRFRASVVREAGRALRDALTVRALAEGQIREGRSPDLDTAQRAVRADLAQILSVFEGLDNHLDAVDAVVARLERRIGAALHAMDRPDPSGIERVAAMLRAVGAAEVAPEVPPVVSLLRPPIGQGHLQTPRARRSAIEVEPLPDIDDDPAVDAFAAAKAEFRRRTTVTPETMTAFVEARLGKAVSLRGSQITIEGVDDFVVFQRLREIDVLFDARLRDRYAVVRLPERLANGWLDCPDFLLERRAGA
;
A
#
# COMPACT_ATOMS: atom_id res chain seq x y z
N MET A 1 18.59 8.14 -28.87
CA MET A 1 19.52 8.14 -27.72
C MET A 1 19.09 9.25 -26.76
N LEU A 2 19.19 9.07 -25.44
CA LEU A 2 18.70 10.04 -24.44
C LEU A 2 19.39 11.41 -24.56
N PHE A 3 20.71 11.43 -24.73
CA PHE A 3 21.52 12.65 -24.92
C PHE A 3 21.39 13.28 -26.33
N ALA A 4 20.47 12.77 -27.16
CA ALA A 4 20.05 13.51 -28.35
C ALA A 4 18.96 14.55 -28.01
N GLN A 5 18.31 14.43 -26.85
CA GLN A 5 17.27 15.34 -26.37
C GLN A 5 17.69 16.14 -25.13
N LEU A 6 18.60 15.60 -24.31
CA LEU A 6 19.14 16.32 -23.14
C LEU A 6 20.58 16.76 -23.41
N PRO A 7 21.00 17.95 -22.94
CA PRO A 7 22.39 18.40 -23.03
C PRO A 7 23.36 17.41 -22.36
N ASP A 8 24.49 17.13 -23.00
CA ASP A 8 25.52 16.19 -22.51
C ASP A 8 26.04 16.55 -21.11
N GLU A 9 26.10 17.85 -20.82
CA GLU A 9 26.67 18.38 -19.57
C GLU A 9 25.63 18.65 -18.47
N LEU A 10 24.36 18.31 -18.71
CA LEU A 10 23.24 18.63 -17.82
C LEU A 10 23.45 18.14 -16.38
N PHE A 11 24.04 16.96 -16.20
CA PHE A 11 24.25 16.38 -14.87
C PHE A 11 25.50 16.90 -14.14
N LYS A 12 26.38 17.69 -14.78
CA LYS A 12 27.61 18.19 -14.15
C LYS A 12 27.38 18.95 -12.83
N PRO A 13 26.37 19.84 -12.70
CA PRO A 13 26.08 20.51 -11.43
C PRO A 13 25.69 19.53 -10.31
N LEU A 14 24.91 18.50 -10.65
CA LEU A 14 24.40 17.48 -9.73
C LEU A 14 25.43 16.39 -9.39
N ALA A 15 26.47 16.23 -10.20
CA ALA A 15 27.59 15.31 -9.95
C ALA A 15 28.78 15.96 -9.23
N SER A 16 28.80 17.30 -9.12
CA SER A 16 29.90 18.03 -8.50
C SER A 16 29.95 17.90 -6.97
N PRO A 17 31.08 18.24 -6.31
CA PRO A 17 31.13 18.35 -4.84
C PRO A 17 29.99 19.24 -4.30
N SER A 18 29.57 20.24 -5.09
CA SER A 18 28.45 21.13 -4.81
C SER A 18 27.06 20.70 -5.22
N ARG A 19 26.85 19.39 -5.40
CA ARG A 19 25.55 18.79 -5.72
C ARG A 19 24.41 19.23 -4.79
N GLY A 20 24.63 19.33 -3.47
CA GLY A 20 23.58 19.70 -2.51
C GLY A 20 23.08 21.12 -2.74
N PHE A 21 24.02 22.07 -2.83
CA PHE A 21 23.73 23.47 -3.15
C PHE A 21 23.10 23.63 -4.54
N ASN A 22 23.68 23.01 -5.57
CA ASN A 22 23.19 23.13 -6.95
C ASN A 22 21.78 22.55 -7.12
N ALA A 23 21.50 21.39 -6.50
CA ALA A 23 20.17 20.81 -6.50
C ALA A 23 19.16 21.71 -5.79
N ALA A 24 19.52 22.26 -4.62
CA ALA A 24 18.64 23.15 -3.87
C ALA A 24 18.36 24.46 -4.62
N LEU A 25 19.37 25.03 -5.29
CA LEU A 25 19.22 26.22 -6.13
C LEU A 25 18.28 25.95 -7.32
N LEU A 26 18.50 24.86 -8.07
CA LEU A 26 17.62 24.49 -9.18
C LEU A 26 16.16 24.30 -8.74
N LEU A 27 15.95 23.59 -7.63
CA LEU A 27 14.60 23.38 -7.06
C LEU A 27 13.97 24.66 -6.51
N HIS A 28 14.78 25.59 -6.01
CA HIS A 28 14.30 26.90 -5.56
C HIS A 28 13.82 27.73 -6.76
N LEU A 29 14.63 27.82 -7.81
CA LEU A 29 14.31 28.56 -9.04
C LEU A 29 13.06 27.99 -9.72
N HIS A 30 12.94 26.66 -9.82
CA HIS A 30 11.76 25.97 -10.37
C HIS A 30 10.47 26.29 -9.62
N ARG A 31 10.51 26.36 -8.28
CA ARG A 31 9.30 26.53 -7.47
C ARG A 31 8.86 27.97 -7.32
N ARG A 32 9.81 28.90 -7.23
CA ARG A 32 9.53 30.29 -6.81
C ARG A 32 9.67 31.32 -7.91
N VAL A 33 10.47 31.04 -8.93
CA VAL A 33 10.92 32.08 -9.87
C VAL A 33 10.43 31.77 -11.28
N LEU A 34 10.72 30.57 -11.77
CA LEU A 34 10.47 30.16 -13.15
C LEU A 34 9.22 29.28 -13.19
N GLY A 35 8.06 29.92 -13.40
CA GLY A 35 6.81 29.23 -13.70
C GLY A 35 6.76 28.75 -15.16
N ALA A 36 5.65 29.01 -15.85
CA ALA A 36 5.52 28.71 -17.28
C ALA A 36 6.04 29.83 -18.20
N GLU A 37 6.44 30.97 -17.63
CA GLU A 37 6.83 32.18 -18.37
C GLU A 37 8.31 32.52 -18.18
N PRO A 38 8.96 33.10 -19.21
CA PRO A 38 10.35 33.55 -19.13
C PRO A 38 10.49 34.73 -18.17
N VAL A 39 11.55 34.73 -17.37
CA VAL A 39 11.81 35.75 -16.33
C VAL A 39 12.95 36.67 -16.76
N ARG A 40 12.91 37.95 -16.36
CA ARG A 40 14.00 38.87 -16.69
C ARG A 40 15.29 38.42 -16.06
N LYS A 41 16.39 38.48 -16.81
CA LYS A 41 17.73 38.11 -16.32
C LYS A 41 18.12 38.83 -15.02
N ALA A 42 17.76 40.10 -14.89
CA ALA A 42 18.06 40.88 -13.68
C ALA A 42 17.34 40.34 -12.44
N GLU A 43 16.08 39.94 -12.58
CA GLU A 43 15.27 39.36 -11.50
C GLU A 43 15.81 37.97 -11.13
N LEU A 44 16.12 37.14 -12.13
CA LEU A 44 16.70 35.82 -11.89
C LEU A 44 18.09 35.90 -11.21
N LEU A 45 18.93 36.86 -11.59
CA LEU A 45 20.22 37.10 -10.94
C LEU A 45 20.07 37.57 -9.48
N ALA A 46 19.05 38.38 -9.19
CA ALA A 46 18.75 38.80 -7.82
C ALA A 46 18.39 37.58 -6.96
N GLU A 47 17.46 36.74 -7.43
CA GLU A 47 17.03 35.52 -6.72
C GLU A 47 18.18 34.51 -6.51
N ILE A 48 19.04 34.31 -7.51
CA ILE A 48 20.24 33.47 -7.36
C ILE A 48 21.16 34.05 -6.28
N GLY A 49 21.33 35.37 -6.25
CA GLY A 49 22.14 36.06 -5.25
C GLY A 49 21.59 35.90 -3.84
N ASP A 50 20.29 36.12 -3.66
CA ASP A 50 19.60 36.03 -2.37
C ASP A 50 19.64 34.60 -1.82
N PHE A 51 19.41 33.59 -2.68
CA PHE A 51 19.55 32.19 -2.32
C PHE A 51 20.99 31.84 -1.90
N ALA A 52 21.99 32.29 -2.67
CA ALA A 52 23.39 32.01 -2.40
C ALA A 52 23.90 32.69 -1.11
N ALA A 53 23.35 33.86 -0.76
CA ALA A 53 23.66 34.58 0.48
C ALA A 53 23.07 33.89 1.72
N GLY A 54 21.90 33.26 1.59
CA GLY A 54 21.25 32.52 2.68
C GLY A 54 21.82 31.12 2.93
N TRP A 55 22.67 30.60 2.05
CA TRP A 55 23.26 29.27 2.17
C TRP A 55 24.53 29.29 3.03
N SER A 56 24.48 28.66 4.20
CA SER A 56 25.49 28.77 5.26
C SER A 56 26.56 27.67 5.28
N ASP A 57 26.56 26.73 4.33
CA ASP A 57 27.50 25.60 4.32
C ASP A 57 28.78 25.91 3.51
N PRO A 58 29.95 26.06 4.16
CA PRO A 58 31.21 26.38 3.50
C PRO A 58 31.97 25.15 2.96
N GLU A 59 31.57 23.91 3.28
CA GLU A 59 32.29 22.68 2.87
C GLU A 59 32.15 22.35 1.37
N ILE A 60 31.44 23.18 0.62
CA ILE A 60 30.89 22.85 -0.69
C ILE A 60 31.27 23.88 -1.78
N LEU A 61 32.45 24.49 -1.68
CA LEU A 61 33.09 25.18 -2.81
C LEU A 61 34.06 24.18 -3.48
N GLY A 62 33.59 23.44 -4.49
CA GLY A 62 34.45 22.54 -5.27
C GLY A 62 35.58 23.28 -6.01
N ASP A 63 36.52 22.52 -6.61
CA ASP A 63 37.87 22.86 -7.13
C ASP A 63 38.15 24.24 -7.76
N GLU A 64 37.15 25.01 -8.19
CA GLU A 64 37.33 26.42 -8.54
C GLU A 64 36.66 27.32 -7.50
N PRO A 65 37.43 28.21 -6.83
CA PRO A 65 36.86 29.12 -5.87
C PRO A 65 35.89 30.07 -6.58
N ILE A 66 34.59 29.85 -6.38
CA ILE A 66 33.58 30.84 -6.75
C ILE A 66 33.93 32.10 -5.97
N SER A 67 34.03 33.23 -6.68
CA SER A 67 34.41 34.51 -6.07
C SER A 67 33.60 34.79 -4.81
N ALA A 68 34.28 35.31 -3.78
CA ALA A 68 33.65 35.75 -2.54
C ALA A 68 32.77 36.98 -2.75
N ASP A 69 32.96 37.72 -3.85
CA ASP A 69 32.09 38.83 -4.20
C ASP A 69 30.68 38.33 -4.58
N PRO A 70 29.60 38.78 -3.90
CA PRO A 70 28.24 38.33 -4.18
C PRO A 70 27.80 38.55 -5.64
N ALA A 71 28.25 39.63 -6.29
CA ALA A 71 27.87 39.94 -7.66
C ALA A 71 28.55 39.01 -8.67
N GLU A 72 29.85 38.76 -8.51
CA GLU A 72 30.58 37.76 -9.30
C GLU A 72 30.04 36.34 -9.07
N ARG A 73 29.73 35.99 -7.82
CA ARG A 73 29.16 34.70 -7.43
C ARG A 73 27.84 34.40 -8.14
N ARG A 74 26.85 35.30 -8.08
CA ARG A 74 25.56 35.08 -8.77
C ARG A 74 25.73 34.96 -10.29
N ASN A 75 26.63 35.74 -10.88
CA ASN A 75 26.90 35.71 -12.31
C ASN A 75 27.60 34.42 -12.75
N ALA A 76 28.49 33.87 -11.92
CA ALA A 76 29.13 32.58 -12.17
C ALA A 76 28.11 31.43 -12.09
N LEU A 77 27.24 31.44 -11.08
CA LEU A 77 26.16 30.44 -10.94
C LEU A 77 25.20 30.48 -12.13
N TYR A 78 24.74 31.67 -12.53
CA TYR A 78 23.87 31.83 -13.69
C TYR A 78 24.52 31.31 -14.99
N ARG A 79 25.80 31.68 -15.24
CA ARG A 79 26.54 31.18 -16.41
C ARG A 79 26.68 29.67 -16.41
N ARG A 80 26.99 29.08 -15.26
CA ARG A 80 27.10 27.62 -15.12
C ARG A 80 25.78 26.93 -15.47
N LEU A 81 24.63 27.47 -15.07
CA LEU A 81 23.31 26.93 -15.42
C LEU A 81 22.98 27.07 -16.91
N LEU A 82 23.45 28.12 -17.58
CA LEU A 82 23.35 28.25 -19.03
C LEU A 82 24.25 27.25 -19.77
N GLU A 83 25.53 27.16 -19.38
CA GLU A 83 26.53 26.31 -20.03
C GLU A 83 26.18 24.82 -19.92
N THR A 84 25.62 24.42 -18.78
CA THR A 84 25.18 23.04 -18.56
C THR A 84 23.80 22.75 -19.16
N GLY A 85 23.14 23.75 -19.75
CA GLY A 85 21.87 23.58 -20.46
C GLY A 85 20.64 23.44 -19.56
N TRP A 86 20.70 23.90 -18.30
CA TRP A 86 19.50 24.02 -17.47
C TRP A 86 18.68 25.25 -17.87
N LEU A 87 19.34 26.36 -18.17
CA LEU A 87 18.69 27.62 -18.55
C LEU A 87 18.93 27.94 -20.02
N LEU A 88 17.98 28.64 -20.62
CA LEU A 88 18.06 29.25 -21.94
C LEU A 88 17.91 30.76 -21.79
N GLU A 89 18.83 31.54 -22.37
CA GLU A 89 18.73 32.99 -22.43
C GLU A 89 18.24 33.42 -23.82
N ARG A 90 17.16 34.22 -23.86
CA ARG A 90 16.58 34.79 -25.08
C ARG A 90 16.33 36.29 -24.90
N ARG A 91 16.10 37.00 -26.00
CA ARG A 91 15.79 38.43 -25.97
C ARG A 91 14.35 38.67 -26.39
N GLU A 92 13.57 39.26 -25.51
CA GLU A 92 12.21 39.71 -25.81
C GLU A 92 12.19 41.23 -25.90
N ARG A 93 11.96 41.75 -27.11
CA ARG A 93 11.93 43.21 -27.38
C ARG A 93 13.09 43.96 -26.71
N TYR A 94 14.31 43.41 -26.86
CA TYR A 94 15.58 43.91 -26.30
C TYR A 94 15.85 43.67 -24.81
N VAL A 95 14.92 43.05 -24.07
CA VAL A 95 15.13 42.66 -22.68
C VAL A 95 15.66 41.22 -22.63
N PRO A 96 16.82 40.95 -21.99
CA PRO A 96 17.27 39.59 -21.78
C PRO A 96 16.36 38.90 -20.75
N VAL A 97 15.78 37.79 -21.17
CA VAL A 97 14.95 36.93 -20.33
C VAL A 97 15.53 35.51 -20.35
N ALA A 98 15.34 34.79 -19.27
CA ALA A 98 15.81 33.44 -19.08
C ALA A 98 14.63 32.52 -18.73
N GLU A 99 14.64 31.32 -19.29
CA GLU A 99 13.69 30.25 -18.99
C GLU A 99 14.43 28.93 -18.79
N PHE A 100 13.77 27.94 -18.18
CA PHE A 100 14.33 26.59 -18.18
C PHE A 100 14.24 25.99 -19.58
N ASP A 101 15.26 25.21 -19.95
CA ASP A 101 15.17 24.31 -21.09
C ASP A 101 13.96 23.35 -20.91
N PRO A 102 13.08 23.16 -21.91
CA PRO A 102 11.84 22.41 -21.74
C PRO A 102 12.07 20.96 -21.27
N GLU A 103 13.08 20.30 -21.83
CA GLU A 103 13.46 18.92 -21.51
C GLU A 103 14.12 18.85 -20.13
N ALA A 104 15.01 19.78 -19.79
CA ALA A 104 15.59 19.89 -18.45
C ALA A 104 14.51 20.17 -17.38
N ARG A 105 13.49 20.97 -17.71
CA ARG A 105 12.37 21.28 -16.82
C ARG A 105 11.52 20.05 -16.50
N LEU A 106 11.30 19.15 -17.46
CA LEU A 106 10.61 17.87 -17.21
C LEU A 106 11.38 17.04 -16.18
N LEU A 107 12.70 16.96 -16.32
CA LEU A 107 13.54 16.29 -15.33
C LEU A 107 13.48 16.97 -13.96
N LEU A 108 13.53 18.30 -13.92
CA LEU A 108 13.49 19.08 -12.69
C LEU A 108 12.17 18.93 -11.94
N GLU A 109 11.05 18.85 -12.67
CA GLU A 109 9.74 18.57 -12.10
C GLU A 109 9.72 17.20 -11.41
N GLU A 110 10.25 16.16 -12.05
CA GLU A 110 10.34 14.82 -11.44
C GLU A 110 11.30 14.80 -10.22
N LEU A 111 12.43 15.50 -10.29
CA LEU A 111 13.33 15.67 -9.14
C LEU A 111 12.65 16.43 -7.99
N SER A 112 11.84 17.43 -8.31
CA SER A 112 11.10 18.20 -7.31
C SER A 112 10.00 17.37 -6.64
N ARG A 113 9.29 16.51 -7.39
CA ARG A 113 8.33 15.55 -6.82
C ARG A 113 9.01 14.56 -5.89
N LEU A 114 10.20 14.07 -6.29
CA LEU A 114 10.99 13.17 -5.47
C LEU A 114 11.48 13.84 -4.17
N GLU A 115 11.91 15.10 -4.22
CA GLU A 115 12.33 15.87 -3.03
C GLU A 115 11.17 16.10 -2.05
N ARG A 116 9.99 16.46 -2.56
CA ARG A 116 8.77 16.62 -1.77
C ARG A 116 8.25 15.31 -1.17
N GLY A 117 8.71 14.17 -1.68
CA GLY A 117 8.18 12.86 -1.29
C GLY A 117 6.71 12.70 -1.69
N GLU A 118 6.28 13.35 -2.79
CA GLU A 118 4.92 13.19 -3.30
C GLU A 118 4.72 11.75 -3.77
N THR A 119 4.03 10.96 -2.96
CA THR A 119 3.58 9.64 -3.37
C THR A 119 2.26 9.79 -4.11
N ARG A 120 2.13 9.12 -5.26
CA ARG A 120 0.86 9.11 -5.99
C ARG A 120 -0.18 8.40 -5.12
N SER A 121 -1.27 9.06 -4.79
CA SER A 121 -2.35 8.41 -4.05
C SER A 121 -2.81 7.13 -4.77
N TYR A 122 -2.75 5.99 -4.07
CA TYR A 122 -3.17 4.69 -4.63
C TYR A 122 -4.63 4.72 -5.05
N GLY A 123 -5.46 5.46 -4.30
CA GLY A 123 -6.87 5.71 -4.59
C GLY A 123 -7.08 6.36 -5.95
N GLY A 124 -6.36 7.45 -6.18
CA GLY A 124 -6.39 8.18 -7.45
C GLY A 124 -5.91 7.32 -8.62
N ALA A 125 -4.79 6.60 -8.46
CA ALA A 125 -4.21 5.79 -9.52
C ALA A 125 -5.12 4.62 -9.96
N VAL A 126 -5.75 3.92 -9.01
CA VAL A 126 -6.69 2.83 -9.35
C VAL A 126 -7.96 3.39 -10.00
N LEU A 127 -8.48 4.52 -9.52
CA LEU A 127 -9.64 5.18 -10.12
C LEU A 127 -9.35 5.73 -11.51
N GLU A 128 -8.14 6.20 -11.77
CA GLU A 128 -7.71 6.65 -13.09
C GLU A 128 -7.72 5.48 -14.09
N VAL A 129 -7.20 4.32 -13.71
CA VAL A 129 -7.26 3.10 -14.54
C VAL A 129 -8.71 2.68 -14.78
N LEU A 130 -9.51 2.60 -13.71
CA LEU A 130 -10.91 2.19 -13.83
C LEU A 130 -11.71 3.16 -14.71
N GLY A 131 -11.58 4.47 -14.46
CA GLY A 131 -12.29 5.50 -15.23
C GLY A 131 -11.86 5.52 -16.70
N GLY A 132 -10.56 5.35 -17.00
CA GLY A 132 -10.08 5.23 -18.37
C GLY A 132 -10.63 3.99 -19.08
N LEU A 133 -10.65 2.85 -18.39
CA LEU A 133 -11.20 1.60 -18.90
C LEU A 133 -12.71 1.67 -19.14
N GLU A 134 -13.49 2.15 -18.16
CA GLU A 134 -14.93 2.34 -18.27
C GLU A 134 -15.28 3.32 -19.40
N SER A 135 -14.53 4.42 -19.50
CA SER A 135 -14.69 5.40 -20.57
C SER A 135 -14.47 4.77 -21.95
N ALA A 136 -13.39 3.99 -22.12
CA ALA A 136 -13.09 3.28 -23.35
C ALA A 136 -14.16 2.23 -23.70
N VAL A 137 -14.66 1.49 -22.72
CA VAL A 137 -15.67 0.44 -22.94
C VAL A 137 -17.06 1.05 -23.23
N SER A 138 -17.38 2.20 -22.63
CA SER A 138 -18.66 2.88 -22.83
C SER A 138 -18.82 3.51 -24.22
N ASP A 139 -17.72 3.98 -24.82
CA ASP A 139 -17.68 4.55 -26.16
C ASP A 139 -16.44 4.07 -26.94
N PRO A 140 -16.39 2.76 -27.31
CA PRO A 140 -15.23 2.11 -27.93
C PRO A 140 -14.75 2.79 -29.20
N ALA A 141 -15.70 3.32 -29.98
CA ALA A 141 -15.42 3.89 -31.28
C ALA A 141 -14.71 5.24 -31.18
N ASN A 142 -15.02 6.07 -30.18
CA ASN A 142 -14.49 7.45 -30.09
C ASN A 142 -13.51 7.66 -28.92
N ARG A 143 -13.40 6.70 -28.00
CA ARG A 143 -12.55 6.80 -26.81
C ARG A 143 -11.51 5.70 -26.75
N SER A 144 -11.00 5.28 -27.90
CA SER A 144 -9.97 4.23 -27.96
C SER A 144 -8.68 4.65 -27.25
N GLU A 145 -8.40 5.95 -27.14
CA GLU A 145 -7.24 6.48 -26.41
C GLU A 145 -7.32 6.21 -24.91
N ALA A 146 -8.54 6.24 -24.36
CA ALA A 146 -8.75 6.06 -22.93
C ALA A 146 -8.27 4.66 -22.48
N LEU A 147 -8.35 3.65 -23.36
CA LEU A 147 -7.80 2.32 -23.07
C LEU A 147 -6.27 2.36 -22.96
N SER A 148 -5.57 2.94 -23.93
CA SER A 148 -4.10 2.98 -23.89
C SER A 148 -3.60 3.88 -22.77
N ASN A 149 -4.36 4.93 -22.41
CA ASN A 149 -4.10 5.73 -21.21
C ASN A 149 -4.27 4.90 -19.93
N ALA A 150 -5.35 4.12 -19.82
CA ALA A 150 -5.58 3.21 -18.70
C ALA A 150 -4.48 2.14 -18.61
N ALA A 151 -4.00 1.61 -19.74
CA ALA A 151 -2.89 0.66 -19.77
C ALA A 151 -1.58 1.29 -19.25
N ARG A 152 -1.23 2.51 -19.71
CA ARG A 152 -0.08 3.27 -19.19
C ARG A 152 -0.22 3.59 -17.70
N ALA A 153 -1.41 4.01 -17.27
CA ALA A 153 -1.70 4.28 -15.86
C ALA A 153 -1.55 3.00 -15.01
N SER A 154 -1.99 1.83 -15.50
CA SER A 154 -1.82 0.55 -14.80
C SER A 154 -0.35 0.15 -14.65
N ALA A 155 0.48 0.36 -15.67
CA ALA A 155 1.92 0.09 -15.58
C ALA A 155 2.61 1.04 -14.59
N ALA A 156 2.26 2.34 -14.63
CA ALA A 156 2.78 3.32 -13.70
C ALA A 156 2.36 3.02 -12.25
N PHE A 157 1.12 2.57 -12.04
CA PHE A 157 0.64 2.09 -10.75
C PHE A 157 1.45 0.88 -10.24
N LEU A 158 1.69 -0.13 -11.09
CA LEU A 158 2.51 -1.28 -10.71
C LEU A 158 3.95 -0.87 -10.34
N ALA A 159 4.55 0.03 -11.12
CA ALA A 159 5.87 0.57 -10.82
C ALA A 159 5.88 1.31 -9.47
N HIS A 160 4.82 2.07 -9.17
CA HIS A 160 4.67 2.76 -7.89
C HIS A 160 4.61 1.77 -6.70
N VAL A 161 3.77 0.72 -6.79
CA VAL A 161 3.65 -0.32 -5.75
C VAL A 161 5.00 -1.02 -5.53
N ARG A 162 5.70 -1.38 -6.61
CA ARG A 162 7.05 -1.99 -6.52
C ARG A 162 8.07 -1.04 -5.92
N GLY A 163 8.00 0.25 -6.27
CA GLY A 163 8.82 1.32 -5.72
C GLY A 163 8.64 1.45 -4.21
N LEU A 164 7.40 1.37 -3.70
CA LEU A 164 7.13 1.39 -2.27
C LEU A 164 7.80 0.22 -1.54
N ALA A 165 7.62 -1.00 -2.02
CA ALA A 165 8.21 -2.19 -1.41
C ALA A 165 9.75 -2.14 -1.40
N ALA A 166 10.36 -1.56 -2.44
CA ALA A 166 11.81 -1.34 -2.50
C ALA A 166 12.27 -0.20 -1.58
N GLY A 167 11.53 0.90 -1.53
CA GLY A 167 11.77 2.04 -0.64
C GLY A 167 11.72 1.65 0.83
N MET A 168 10.67 0.91 1.23
CA MET A 168 10.54 0.38 2.58
C MET A 168 11.68 -0.59 2.93
N ARG A 169 12.13 -1.43 1.99
CA ARG A 169 13.31 -2.29 2.20
C ARG A 169 14.60 -1.49 2.39
N LYS A 170 14.78 -0.38 1.67
CA LYS A 170 15.93 0.51 1.83
C LYS A 170 15.92 1.18 3.21
N VAL A 171 14.76 1.63 3.67
CA VAL A 171 14.59 2.18 5.02
C VAL A 171 14.82 1.10 6.08
N GLU A 172 14.29 -0.11 5.86
CA GLU A 172 14.57 -1.29 6.68
C GLU A 172 16.07 -1.50 6.80
N GLU A 173 16.82 -1.63 5.70
CA GLU A 173 18.27 -1.80 5.73
C GLU A 173 19.02 -0.69 6.50
N ARG A 174 18.60 0.57 6.34
CA ARG A 174 19.21 1.70 7.04
C ARG A 174 18.96 1.61 8.55
N ILE A 175 17.73 1.28 8.95
CA ILE A 175 17.36 0.99 10.34
C ILE A 175 18.12 -0.24 10.87
N LEU A 176 18.35 -1.25 10.03
CA LEU A 176 19.05 -2.47 10.41
C LEU A 176 20.53 -2.19 10.74
N ARG A 177 21.16 -1.29 9.98
CA ARG A 177 22.59 -0.93 10.09
C ARG A 177 22.91 0.09 11.18
N GLU A 178 21.93 0.82 11.69
CA GLU A 178 22.16 1.83 12.74
C GLU A 178 22.40 1.17 14.11
N PRO A 179 23.60 1.34 14.72
CA PRO A 179 23.89 0.77 16.04
C PRO A 179 23.25 1.56 17.18
N ASP A 180 23.02 2.85 16.99
CA ASP A 180 22.41 3.70 18.02
C ASP A 180 20.90 3.49 18.07
N ARG A 181 20.41 3.09 19.24
CA ARG A 181 19.00 2.79 19.47
C ARG A 181 18.14 4.06 19.35
N ALA A 182 18.61 5.21 19.85
CA ALA A 182 17.84 6.45 19.78
C ALA A 182 17.68 6.94 18.33
N LYS A 183 18.76 6.84 17.53
CA LYS A 183 18.70 7.11 16.08
C LYS A 183 17.83 6.10 15.35
N THR A 184 17.92 4.82 15.69
CA THR A 184 17.04 3.78 15.15
C THR A 184 15.55 4.16 15.29
N PHE A 185 15.14 4.66 16.46
CA PHE A 185 13.76 5.11 16.65
C PHE A 185 13.40 6.35 15.83
N ARG A 186 14.28 7.36 15.76
CA ARG A 186 14.03 8.54 14.91
C ARG A 186 13.88 8.14 13.45
N LEU A 187 14.79 7.32 12.93
CA LEU A 187 14.73 6.78 11.57
C LEU A 187 13.41 6.03 11.33
N PHE A 188 12.95 5.24 12.30
CA PHE A 188 11.67 4.55 12.16
C PHE A 188 10.49 5.53 12.11
N PHE A 189 10.38 6.50 13.02
CA PHE A 189 9.23 7.41 13.01
C PHE A 189 9.27 8.43 11.87
N GLU A 190 10.42 9.08 11.62
CA GLU A 190 10.57 10.13 10.62
C GLU A 190 10.67 9.57 9.18
N ASP A 191 11.44 8.48 8.97
CA ASP A 191 11.67 7.99 7.59
C ASP A 191 10.71 6.85 7.20
N PHE A 192 10.24 6.03 8.14
CA PHE A 192 9.31 4.94 7.83
C PHE A 192 7.86 5.32 8.10
N VAL A 193 7.51 5.73 9.33
CA VAL A 193 6.11 6.00 9.70
C VAL A 193 5.57 7.22 8.93
N GLU A 194 6.26 8.36 8.99
CA GLU A 194 5.80 9.60 8.35
C GLU A 194 5.76 9.50 6.83
N ARG A 195 6.85 9.02 6.21
CA ARG A 195 6.96 9.00 4.73
C ARG A 195 6.24 7.83 4.07
N HIS A 196 6.15 6.65 4.71
CA HIS A 196 5.64 5.44 4.05
C HIS A 196 4.35 4.91 4.68
N LEU A 197 4.23 4.91 6.01
CA LEU A 197 3.08 4.31 6.70
C LEU A 197 1.86 5.25 6.72
N ILE A 198 2.07 6.55 6.98
CA ILE A 198 1.00 7.54 7.17
C ILE A 198 0.32 7.94 5.86
N SER A 199 1.05 7.98 4.74
CA SER A 199 0.51 8.36 3.44
C SER A 199 -0.39 7.26 2.85
N ASP A 200 0.20 6.34 2.10
CA ASP A 200 -0.59 5.45 1.25
C ASP A 200 -0.95 4.11 1.91
N TYR A 201 -0.06 3.60 2.76
CA TYR A 201 -0.26 2.30 3.39
C TYR A 201 -1.51 2.26 4.29
N ARG A 202 -1.77 3.33 5.07
CA ARG A 202 -2.99 3.42 5.89
C ARG A 202 -4.26 3.32 5.06
N THR A 203 -4.29 3.89 3.84
CA THR A 203 -5.49 3.81 2.99
C THR A 203 -5.82 2.37 2.61
N LEU A 204 -4.82 1.48 2.46
CA LEU A 204 -4.99 0.06 2.17
C LEU A 204 -5.85 -0.67 3.21
N HIS A 205 -5.73 -0.28 4.48
CA HIS A 205 -6.36 -0.97 5.60
C HIS A 205 -7.67 -0.28 6.08
N THR A 206 -8.18 0.69 5.32
CA THR A 206 -9.40 1.45 5.69
C THR A 206 -10.60 1.11 4.79
N ARG A 207 -11.80 1.59 5.17
CA ARG A 207 -13.01 1.49 4.33
C ARG A 207 -12.89 2.24 2.98
N PHE A 208 -11.95 3.17 2.89
CA PHE A 208 -11.61 3.90 1.66
C PHE A 208 -10.52 3.21 0.85
N ASN A 209 -10.31 1.92 1.08
CA ASN A 209 -9.31 1.12 0.39
C ASN A 209 -9.42 1.29 -1.14
N PRO A 210 -8.39 1.86 -1.80
CA PRO A 210 -8.29 1.98 -3.26
C PRO A 210 -8.57 0.67 -4.01
N PHE A 211 -8.19 -0.46 -3.41
CA PHE A 211 -8.24 -1.79 -3.97
C PHE A 211 -9.66 -2.38 -3.98
N ARG A 212 -10.65 -1.71 -3.36
CA ARG A 212 -12.07 -2.08 -3.51
C ARG A 212 -12.51 -2.14 -4.98
N PHE A 213 -11.85 -1.35 -5.83
CA PHE A 213 -12.13 -1.26 -7.26
C PHE A 213 -11.44 -2.33 -8.10
N ARG A 214 -10.50 -3.11 -7.52
CA ARG A 214 -9.77 -4.17 -8.23
C ARG A 214 -10.71 -5.14 -8.95
N ALA A 215 -11.73 -5.63 -8.24
CA ALA A 215 -12.69 -6.58 -8.81
C ALA A 215 -13.46 -5.97 -10.00
N SER A 216 -13.71 -4.66 -9.98
CA SER A 216 -14.31 -3.96 -11.11
C SER A 216 -13.35 -3.84 -12.29
N VAL A 217 -12.09 -3.43 -12.07
CA VAL A 217 -11.08 -3.36 -13.14
C VAL A 217 -10.87 -4.72 -13.81
N VAL A 218 -10.65 -5.78 -13.01
CA VAL A 218 -10.46 -7.16 -13.52
C VAL A 218 -11.68 -7.64 -14.30
N ARG A 219 -12.88 -7.39 -13.77
CA ARG A 219 -14.13 -7.76 -14.44
C ARG A 219 -14.32 -7.02 -15.76
N GLU A 220 -14.15 -5.70 -15.79
CA GLU A 220 -14.34 -4.90 -17.00
C GLU A 220 -13.28 -5.22 -18.06
N ALA A 221 -12.00 -5.30 -17.67
CA ALA A 221 -10.93 -5.65 -18.60
C ALA A 221 -11.13 -7.07 -19.16
N GLY A 222 -11.48 -8.02 -18.30
CA GLY A 222 -11.77 -9.40 -18.71
C GLY A 222 -13.01 -9.53 -19.60
N ARG A 223 -14.07 -8.73 -19.36
CA ARG A 223 -15.25 -8.67 -20.22
C ARG A 223 -14.89 -8.10 -21.59
N ALA A 224 -14.26 -6.93 -21.62
CA ALA A 224 -13.86 -6.27 -22.86
C ALA A 224 -12.91 -7.14 -23.70
N LEU A 225 -12.00 -7.88 -23.07
CA LEU A 225 -11.06 -8.77 -23.78
C LEU A 225 -11.75 -9.97 -24.47
N ARG A 226 -12.85 -10.47 -23.88
CA ARG A 226 -13.65 -11.58 -24.40
C ARG A 226 -14.66 -11.14 -25.46
N ASP A 227 -15.08 -9.87 -25.44
CA ASP A 227 -16.01 -9.33 -26.42
C ASP A 227 -15.28 -8.93 -27.72
N ALA A 228 -15.45 -9.75 -28.75
CA ALA A 228 -14.85 -9.49 -30.07
C ALA A 228 -15.34 -8.19 -30.72
N LEU A 229 -16.58 -7.76 -30.44
CA LEU A 229 -17.14 -6.52 -30.99
C LEU A 229 -16.51 -5.31 -30.30
N THR A 230 -16.37 -5.33 -28.97
CA THR A 230 -15.67 -4.27 -28.22
C THR A 230 -14.22 -4.13 -28.67
N VAL A 231 -13.48 -5.25 -28.78
CA VAL A 231 -12.08 -5.23 -29.25
C VAL A 231 -11.99 -4.64 -30.65
N ARG A 232 -12.89 -5.04 -31.55
CA ARG A 232 -12.92 -4.51 -32.92
C ARG A 232 -13.24 -3.02 -32.95
N ALA A 233 -14.23 -2.56 -32.19
CA ALA A 233 -14.62 -1.15 -32.17
C ALA A 233 -13.51 -0.25 -31.60
N LEU A 234 -12.82 -0.70 -30.54
CA LEU A 234 -11.62 -0.01 -30.01
C LEU A 234 -10.49 0.05 -31.05
N ALA A 235 -10.26 -1.04 -31.77
CA ALA A 235 -9.24 -1.11 -32.82
C ALA A 235 -9.56 -0.18 -34.00
N GLU A 236 -10.82 -0.13 -34.43
CA GLU A 236 -11.28 0.81 -35.47
C GLU A 236 -11.15 2.28 -34.99
N GLY A 237 -11.37 2.55 -33.70
CA GLY A 237 -11.07 3.85 -33.08
C GLY A 237 -9.58 4.21 -33.16
N GLN A 238 -8.68 3.27 -32.83
CA GLN A 238 -7.23 3.51 -32.89
C GLN A 238 -6.74 3.84 -34.31
N ILE A 239 -7.33 3.21 -35.35
CA ILE A 239 -7.03 3.52 -36.74
C ILE A 239 -7.52 4.92 -37.11
N ARG A 240 -8.74 5.27 -36.71
CA ARG A 240 -9.32 6.60 -37.00
C ARG A 240 -8.51 7.73 -36.36
N GLU A 241 -7.97 7.49 -35.18
CA GLU A 241 -7.10 8.41 -34.44
C GLU A 241 -5.64 8.39 -34.95
N GLY A 242 -5.32 7.60 -36.00
CA GLY A 242 -4.00 7.56 -36.63
C GLY A 242 -2.92 6.82 -35.81
N ARG A 243 -3.31 6.06 -34.79
CA ARG A 243 -2.40 5.33 -33.89
C ARG A 243 -2.08 3.91 -34.32
N SER A 244 -2.78 3.40 -35.32
CA SER A 244 -2.51 2.07 -35.87
C SER A 244 -2.74 2.04 -37.38
N PRO A 245 -1.88 1.34 -38.13
CA PRO A 245 -1.94 1.33 -39.60
C PRO A 245 -3.03 0.42 -40.15
N ASP A 246 -3.36 -0.67 -39.46
CA ASP A 246 -4.29 -1.69 -39.91
C ASP A 246 -5.06 -2.33 -38.74
N LEU A 247 -6.15 -3.03 -39.07
CA LEU A 247 -7.06 -3.63 -38.09
C LEU A 247 -6.45 -4.77 -37.28
N ASP A 248 -5.59 -5.59 -37.88
CA ASP A 248 -4.98 -6.70 -37.16
C ASP A 248 -3.97 -6.19 -36.12
N THR A 249 -3.14 -5.23 -36.50
CA THR A 249 -2.20 -4.56 -35.60
C THR A 249 -2.93 -3.83 -34.47
N ALA A 250 -4.00 -3.10 -34.79
CA ALA A 250 -4.82 -2.40 -33.79
C ALA A 250 -5.51 -3.39 -32.81
N GLN A 251 -6.07 -4.49 -33.31
CA GLN A 251 -6.68 -5.52 -32.46
C GLN A 251 -5.67 -6.18 -31.53
N ARG A 252 -4.44 -6.46 -32.02
CA ARG A 252 -3.36 -6.97 -31.18
C ARG A 252 -2.97 -5.97 -30.09
N ALA A 253 -2.86 -4.68 -30.42
CA ALA A 253 -2.56 -3.62 -29.46
C ALA A 253 -3.65 -3.50 -28.37
N VAL A 254 -4.92 -3.45 -28.76
CA VAL A 254 -6.06 -3.43 -27.83
C VAL A 254 -6.05 -4.63 -26.89
N ARG A 255 -5.81 -5.84 -27.42
CA ARG A 255 -5.73 -7.06 -26.60
C ARG A 255 -4.53 -7.01 -25.64
N ALA A 256 -3.39 -6.49 -26.08
CA ALA A 256 -2.21 -6.34 -25.25
C ALA A 256 -2.46 -5.36 -24.09
N ASP A 257 -3.07 -4.20 -24.37
CA ASP A 257 -3.44 -3.19 -23.36
C ASP A 257 -4.41 -3.78 -22.31
N LEU A 258 -5.47 -4.46 -22.75
CA LEU A 258 -6.42 -5.14 -21.85
C LEU A 258 -5.77 -6.27 -21.03
N ALA A 259 -4.92 -7.07 -21.66
CA ALA A 259 -4.20 -8.15 -20.97
C ALA A 259 -3.18 -7.62 -19.96
N GLN A 260 -2.53 -6.49 -20.24
CA GLN A 260 -1.63 -5.82 -19.31
C GLN A 260 -2.39 -5.32 -18.08
N ILE A 261 -3.51 -4.60 -18.29
CA ILE A 261 -4.36 -4.14 -17.18
C ILE A 261 -4.79 -5.33 -16.32
N LEU A 262 -5.24 -6.42 -16.96
CA LEU A 262 -5.68 -7.62 -16.24
C LEU A 262 -4.53 -8.23 -15.41
N SER A 263 -3.36 -8.44 -16.02
CA SER A 263 -2.19 -9.03 -15.36
C SER A 263 -1.71 -8.20 -14.17
N VAL A 264 -1.68 -6.86 -14.31
CA VAL A 264 -1.31 -5.94 -13.22
C VAL A 264 -2.23 -6.11 -12.01
N PHE A 265 -3.55 -6.13 -12.23
CA PHE A 265 -4.51 -6.16 -11.14
C PHE A 265 -4.78 -7.56 -10.58
N GLU A 266 -4.56 -8.63 -11.36
CA GLU A 266 -4.59 -10.01 -10.85
C GLU A 266 -3.37 -10.31 -9.97
N GLY A 267 -2.16 -9.94 -10.41
CA GLY A 267 -0.90 -10.20 -9.70
C GLY A 267 -0.59 -9.24 -8.54
N LEU A 268 -1.54 -8.39 -8.18
CA LEU A 268 -1.37 -7.30 -7.24
C LEU A 268 -1.22 -7.77 -5.78
N ASP A 269 -1.92 -8.84 -5.41
CA ASP A 269 -1.93 -9.40 -4.05
C ASP A 269 -0.49 -9.75 -3.60
N ASN A 270 0.28 -10.40 -4.48
CA ASN A 270 1.69 -10.74 -4.23
C ASN A 270 2.56 -9.51 -3.91
N HIS A 271 2.25 -8.36 -4.51
CA HIS A 271 3.01 -7.13 -4.28
C HIS A 271 2.64 -6.47 -2.96
N LEU A 272 1.37 -6.56 -2.54
CA LEU A 272 0.91 -6.09 -1.24
C LEU A 272 1.44 -6.97 -0.11
N ASP A 273 1.42 -8.30 -0.28
CA ASP A 273 2.00 -9.23 0.68
C ASP A 273 3.49 -8.94 0.93
N ALA A 274 4.22 -8.53 -0.10
CA ALA A 274 5.61 -8.12 0.03
C ALA A 274 5.77 -6.83 0.85
N VAL A 275 4.84 -5.88 0.73
CA VAL A 275 4.80 -4.66 1.55
C VAL A 275 4.49 -5.02 3.01
N ASP A 276 3.42 -5.78 3.25
CA ASP A 276 3.00 -6.22 4.59
C ASP A 276 4.10 -7.01 5.30
N ALA A 277 4.83 -7.85 4.57
CA ALA A 277 5.97 -8.58 5.12
C ALA A 277 7.09 -7.66 5.62
N VAL A 278 7.35 -6.53 4.93
CA VAL A 278 8.33 -5.53 5.38
C VAL A 278 7.84 -4.82 6.63
N VAL A 279 6.58 -4.37 6.65
CA VAL A 279 5.97 -3.72 7.82
C VAL A 279 6.05 -4.63 9.05
N ALA A 280 5.59 -5.88 8.94
CA ALA A 280 5.59 -6.83 10.05
C ALA A 280 7.00 -7.14 10.58
N ARG A 281 8.04 -7.15 9.73
CA ARG A 281 9.43 -7.30 10.18
C ARG A 281 9.91 -6.10 10.95
N LEU A 282 9.65 -4.88 10.45
CA LEU A 282 10.02 -3.64 11.13
C LEU A 282 9.33 -3.52 12.49
N GLU A 283 8.02 -3.75 12.55
CA GLU A 283 7.26 -3.71 13.81
C GLU A 283 7.81 -4.69 14.85
N ARG A 284 8.08 -5.94 14.46
CA ARG A 284 8.69 -6.94 15.37
C ARG A 284 10.05 -6.48 15.90
N ARG A 285 10.88 -5.88 15.05
CA ARG A 285 12.22 -5.39 15.47
C ARG A 285 12.10 -4.21 16.43
N ILE A 286 11.25 -3.23 16.11
CA ILE A 286 11.02 -2.07 16.98
C ILE A 286 10.42 -2.51 18.31
N GLY A 287 9.45 -3.43 18.30
CA GLY A 287 8.91 -4.04 19.51
C GLY A 287 9.98 -4.76 20.34
N ALA A 288 10.86 -5.53 19.71
CA ALA A 288 11.99 -6.17 20.39
C ALA A 288 12.98 -5.14 20.98
N ALA A 289 13.24 -4.04 20.27
CA ALA A 289 14.09 -2.95 20.75
C ALA A 289 13.46 -2.23 21.95
N LEU A 290 12.15 -1.97 21.92
CA LEU A 290 11.38 -1.40 23.04
C LEU A 290 11.42 -2.31 24.27
N HIS A 291 11.14 -3.60 24.09
CA HIS A 291 11.22 -4.58 25.19
C HIS A 291 12.62 -4.70 25.78
N ALA A 292 13.67 -4.55 24.97
CA ALA A 292 15.04 -4.51 25.44
C ALA A 292 15.37 -3.21 26.21
N MET A 293 14.71 -2.09 25.90
CA MET A 293 14.84 -0.83 26.65
C MET A 293 14.08 -0.83 27.97
N ASP A 294 12.88 -1.43 27.99
CA ASP A 294 12.05 -1.53 29.19
C ASP A 294 12.61 -2.53 30.20
N ARG A 295 13.51 -3.44 29.79
CA ARG A 295 14.23 -4.29 30.74
C ARG A 295 15.21 -3.42 31.52
N PRO A 296 15.03 -3.27 32.85
CA PRO A 296 15.98 -2.52 33.63
C PRO A 296 17.32 -3.27 33.61
N ASP A 297 18.39 -2.54 33.30
CA ASP A 297 19.75 -3.07 33.29
C ASP A 297 20.02 -3.77 34.64
N PRO A 298 20.13 -5.12 34.68
CA PRO A 298 20.32 -5.84 35.94
C PRO A 298 21.59 -5.38 36.65
N SER A 299 22.63 -5.03 35.88
CA SER A 299 23.89 -4.50 36.41
C SER A 299 23.72 -3.07 36.94
N GLY A 300 22.81 -2.29 36.37
CA GLY A 300 22.45 -0.95 36.84
C GLY A 300 21.69 -1.02 38.15
N ILE A 301 20.71 -1.93 38.25
CA ILE A 301 19.98 -2.19 39.51
C ILE A 301 20.95 -2.69 40.58
N GLU A 302 21.80 -3.67 40.28
CA GLU A 302 22.75 -4.21 41.25
C GLU A 302 23.78 -3.16 41.70
N ARG A 303 24.29 -2.33 40.78
CA ARG A 303 25.20 -1.21 41.13
C ARG A 303 24.52 -0.18 42.02
N VAL A 304 23.28 0.21 41.69
CA VAL A 304 22.51 1.16 42.51
C VAL A 304 22.18 0.55 43.87
N ALA A 305 21.77 -0.72 43.92
CA ALA A 305 21.51 -1.43 45.17
C ALA A 305 22.77 -1.57 46.03
N ALA A 306 23.93 -1.86 45.41
CA ALA A 306 25.21 -1.89 46.10
C ALA A 306 25.60 -0.51 46.64
N MET A 307 25.42 0.55 45.86
CA MET A 307 25.63 1.93 46.33
C MET A 307 24.71 2.28 47.50
N LEU A 308 23.41 1.97 47.41
CA LEU A 308 22.45 2.24 48.49
C LEU A 308 22.80 1.48 49.77
N ARG A 309 23.23 0.22 49.66
CA ARG A 309 23.72 -0.56 50.82
C ARG A 309 24.99 0.03 51.43
N ALA A 310 25.93 0.45 50.59
CA ALA A 310 27.17 1.08 51.06
C ALA A 310 26.91 2.41 51.78
N VAL A 311 25.97 3.22 51.28
CA VAL A 311 25.52 4.46 51.94
C VAL A 311 24.79 4.15 53.25
N GLY A 312 23.90 3.16 53.27
CA GLY A 312 23.17 2.77 54.48
C GLY A 312 24.03 2.14 55.57
N ALA A 313 25.20 1.59 55.22
CA ALA A 313 26.15 0.99 56.15
C ALA A 313 27.24 1.98 56.65
N ALA A 314 27.29 3.20 56.11
CA ALA A 314 28.24 4.21 56.55
C ALA A 314 27.77 4.88 57.85
N GLU A 315 28.62 4.90 58.88
CA GLU A 315 28.33 5.57 60.17
C GLU A 315 28.25 7.10 60.07
N VAL A 316 28.92 7.66 59.06
CA VAL A 316 28.89 9.08 58.72
C VAL A 316 28.26 9.21 57.33
N ALA A 317 27.18 9.98 57.23
CA ALA A 317 26.53 10.24 55.95
C ALA A 317 27.55 10.85 54.98
N PRO A 318 27.82 10.22 53.82
CA PRO A 318 28.73 10.80 52.85
C PRO A 318 28.21 12.16 52.39
N GLU A 319 29.08 13.17 52.37
CA GLU A 319 28.81 14.47 51.78
C GLU A 319 28.73 14.31 50.26
N VAL A 320 27.57 13.86 49.76
CA VAL A 320 27.29 13.80 48.33
C VAL A 320 26.83 15.20 47.93
N PRO A 321 27.59 15.93 47.09
CA PRO A 321 27.12 17.21 46.57
C PRO A 321 25.78 16.97 45.87
N PRO A 322 24.76 17.80 46.09
CA PRO A 322 23.50 17.69 45.36
C PRO A 322 23.77 18.09 43.91
N VAL A 323 24.25 17.15 43.10
CA VAL A 323 24.25 17.31 41.65
C VAL A 323 22.81 17.06 41.24
N VAL A 324 22.02 18.14 41.25
CA VAL A 324 20.73 18.18 40.58
C VAL A 324 21.05 18.04 39.09
N SER A 325 21.01 16.81 38.59
CA SER A 325 21.05 16.59 37.15
C SER A 325 19.76 17.18 36.59
N LEU A 326 19.86 18.23 35.79
CA LEU A 326 18.70 18.78 35.07
C LEU A 326 18.07 17.74 34.11
N LEU A 327 18.79 16.65 33.80
CA LEU A 327 18.31 15.51 33.03
C LEU A 327 17.62 14.42 33.88
N ARG A 328 17.77 14.46 35.21
CA ARG A 328 17.08 13.56 36.15
C ARG A 328 16.64 14.36 37.38
N PRO A 329 15.39 14.87 37.40
CA PRO A 329 14.91 15.69 38.50
C PRO A 329 15.02 14.93 39.83
N PRO A 330 15.22 15.65 40.96
CA PRO A 330 15.27 15.03 42.27
C PRO A 330 13.99 14.22 42.50
N ILE A 331 14.16 13.01 43.05
CA ILE A 331 13.06 12.09 43.36
C ILE A 331 12.19 12.76 44.43
N GLY A 332 11.20 13.55 43.99
CA GLY A 332 10.18 14.15 44.82
C GLY A 332 9.01 13.20 45.06
N GLN A 333 8.04 13.61 45.88
CA GLN A 333 6.86 12.80 46.21
C GLN A 333 6.11 12.27 44.98
N GLY A 334 6.17 12.96 43.83
CA GLY A 334 5.57 12.51 42.57
C GLY A 334 6.29 11.33 41.88
N HIS A 335 7.48 10.95 42.34
CA HIS A 335 8.26 9.82 41.83
C HIS A 335 8.24 8.61 42.77
N LEU A 336 7.66 8.76 43.97
CA LEU A 336 7.36 7.62 44.83
C LEU A 336 6.30 6.77 44.13
N GLN A 337 6.47 5.44 44.19
CA GLN A 337 5.48 4.51 43.66
C GLN A 337 4.12 4.85 44.28
N THR A 338 3.21 5.39 43.48
CA THR A 338 1.86 5.70 43.94
C THR A 338 1.22 4.35 44.30
N PRO A 339 0.78 4.15 45.55
CA PRO A 339 0.13 2.90 45.94
C PRO A 339 -1.01 2.66 44.96
N ARG A 340 -1.11 1.44 44.41
CA ARG A 340 -2.10 1.08 43.38
C ARG A 340 -3.47 1.58 43.84
N ALA A 341 -3.93 2.67 43.22
CA ALA A 341 -5.27 3.17 43.46
C ALA A 341 -6.23 2.05 43.08
N ARG A 342 -7.19 1.78 43.95
CA ARG A 342 -8.28 0.85 43.65
C ARG A 342 -8.91 1.37 42.36
N ARG A 343 -8.89 0.57 41.28
CA ARG A 343 -9.46 0.96 39.98
C ARG A 343 -10.82 1.62 40.24
N SER A 344 -10.97 2.87 39.84
CA SER A 344 -12.29 3.48 39.78
C SER A 344 -13.15 2.56 38.91
N ALA A 345 -14.37 2.30 39.36
CA ALA A 345 -15.32 1.58 38.52
C ALA A 345 -15.40 2.33 37.18
N ILE A 346 -15.27 1.58 36.09
CA ILE A 346 -15.47 2.15 34.76
C ILE A 346 -16.88 2.72 34.77
N GLU A 347 -17.01 4.04 34.63
CA GLU A 347 -18.32 4.64 34.39
C GLU A 347 -18.79 4.10 33.05
N VAL A 348 -19.74 3.17 33.12
CA VAL A 348 -20.38 2.61 31.94
C VAL A 348 -21.22 3.73 31.36
N GLU A 349 -20.69 4.45 30.38
CA GLU A 349 -21.55 5.26 29.52
C GLU A 349 -22.54 4.29 28.87
N PRO A 350 -23.85 4.55 28.99
CA PRO A 350 -24.84 3.75 28.28
C PRO A 350 -24.52 3.86 26.79
N LEU A 351 -24.41 2.69 26.13
CA LEU A 351 -24.26 2.64 24.69
C LEU A 351 -25.42 3.48 24.09
N PRO A 352 -25.15 4.44 23.20
CA PRO A 352 -26.24 5.17 22.56
C PRO A 352 -27.16 4.15 21.87
N ASP A 353 -28.45 4.25 22.13
CA ASP A 353 -29.46 3.43 21.46
C ASP A 353 -29.37 3.73 19.97
N ILE A 354 -28.92 2.73 19.20
CA ILE A 354 -28.94 2.77 17.75
C ILE A 354 -30.37 2.39 17.36
N ASP A 355 -31.16 3.39 16.92
CA ASP A 355 -32.45 3.14 16.30
C ASP A 355 -32.21 2.52 14.90
N ASP A 356 -32.12 1.20 14.86
CA ASP A 356 -32.09 0.44 13.62
C ASP A 356 -33.49 0.46 12.96
N ASP A 357 -33.54 0.62 11.64
CA ASP A 357 -34.80 0.56 10.88
C ASP A 357 -35.40 -0.85 10.99
N PRO A 358 -36.67 -1.01 11.42
CA PRO A 358 -37.34 -2.31 11.52
C PRO A 358 -37.29 -3.15 10.23
N ALA A 359 -37.19 -2.51 9.07
CA ALA A 359 -37.04 -3.20 7.78
C ALA A 359 -35.65 -3.84 7.62
N VAL A 360 -34.60 -3.20 8.14
CA VAL A 360 -33.22 -3.73 8.11
C VAL A 360 -33.09 -4.92 9.04
N ASP A 361 -33.70 -4.87 10.22
CA ASP A 361 -33.74 -5.98 11.17
C ASP A 361 -34.51 -7.18 10.61
N ALA A 362 -35.67 -6.94 10.00
CA ALA A 362 -36.44 -7.99 9.34
C ALA A 362 -35.65 -8.64 8.20
N PHE A 363 -34.90 -7.84 7.42
CA PHE A 363 -34.04 -8.35 6.36
C PHE A 363 -32.84 -9.15 6.90
N ALA A 364 -32.20 -8.66 7.96
CA ALA A 364 -31.08 -9.34 8.61
C ALA A 364 -31.53 -10.69 9.22
N ALA A 365 -32.69 -10.71 9.87
CA ALA A 365 -33.32 -11.92 10.40
C ALA A 365 -33.65 -12.92 9.28
N ALA A 366 -34.27 -12.47 8.18
CA ALA A 366 -34.57 -13.32 7.03
C ALA A 366 -33.31 -13.89 6.37
N LYS A 367 -32.24 -13.09 6.27
CA LYS A 367 -30.95 -13.53 5.73
C LYS A 367 -30.25 -14.53 6.65
N ALA A 368 -30.32 -14.34 7.97
CA ALA A 368 -29.81 -15.28 8.96
C ALA A 368 -30.59 -16.61 8.90
N GLU A 369 -31.91 -16.54 8.79
CA GLU A 369 -32.80 -17.69 8.61
C GLU A 369 -32.45 -18.49 7.34
N PHE A 370 -32.34 -17.80 6.20
CA PHE A 370 -31.93 -18.43 4.93
C PHE A 370 -30.57 -19.11 5.03
N ARG A 371 -29.59 -18.45 5.66
CA ARG A 371 -28.26 -19.02 5.90
C ARG A 371 -28.33 -20.25 6.79
N ARG A 372 -29.13 -20.22 7.87
CA ARG A 372 -29.32 -21.36 8.77
C ARG A 372 -29.92 -22.55 8.03
N ARG A 373 -30.92 -22.32 7.17
CA ARG A 373 -31.58 -23.38 6.38
C ARG A 373 -30.70 -23.96 5.27
N THR A 374 -29.81 -23.14 4.69
CA THR A 374 -28.93 -23.57 3.58
C THR A 374 -27.59 -24.15 4.05
N THR A 375 -27.19 -23.84 5.29
CA THR A 375 -25.92 -24.33 5.85
C THR A 375 -26.11 -25.72 6.45
N VAL A 376 -25.54 -26.71 5.77
CA VAL A 376 -25.49 -28.09 6.28
C VAL A 376 -24.32 -28.21 7.25
N THR A 377 -24.58 -28.68 8.47
CA THR A 377 -23.55 -28.94 9.48
C THR A 377 -23.41 -30.46 9.70
N PRO A 378 -22.30 -30.93 10.29
CA PRO A 378 -22.12 -32.35 10.58
C PRO A 378 -23.23 -32.94 11.46
N GLU A 379 -23.75 -32.14 12.39
CA GLU A 379 -24.82 -32.53 13.32
C GLU A 379 -26.15 -32.69 12.58
N THR A 380 -26.50 -31.77 11.68
CA THR A 380 -27.73 -31.87 10.91
C THR A 380 -27.70 -33.03 9.92
N MET A 381 -26.55 -33.31 9.30
CA MET A 381 -26.36 -34.51 8.48
C MET A 381 -26.49 -35.79 9.30
N THR A 382 -25.85 -35.85 10.46
CA THR A 382 -25.92 -37.03 11.34
C THR A 382 -27.37 -37.28 11.77
N ALA A 383 -28.08 -36.25 12.21
CA ALA A 383 -29.48 -36.36 12.62
C ALA A 383 -30.38 -36.82 11.45
N PHE A 384 -30.17 -36.28 10.25
CA PHE A 384 -30.92 -36.67 9.04
C PHE A 384 -30.69 -38.14 8.68
N VAL A 385 -29.44 -38.59 8.72
CA VAL A 385 -29.06 -39.98 8.45
C VAL A 385 -29.64 -40.91 9.51
N GLU A 386 -29.42 -40.63 10.80
CA GLU A 386 -29.86 -41.50 11.90
C GLU A 386 -31.39 -41.63 11.95
N ALA A 387 -32.13 -40.56 11.67
CA ALA A 387 -33.60 -40.59 11.62
C ALA A 387 -34.14 -41.53 10.53
N ARG A 388 -33.42 -41.70 9.42
CA ARG A 388 -33.85 -42.49 8.26
C ARG A 388 -33.23 -43.89 8.21
N LEU A 389 -31.99 -44.02 8.66
CA LEU A 389 -31.25 -45.28 8.74
C LEU A 389 -31.69 -46.11 9.95
N GLY A 390 -31.99 -45.46 11.09
CA GLY A 390 -32.42 -46.13 12.32
C GLY A 390 -31.46 -47.24 12.76
N LYS A 391 -31.96 -48.49 12.77
CA LYS A 391 -31.18 -49.69 13.10
C LYS A 391 -30.61 -50.43 11.87
N ALA A 392 -30.90 -49.98 10.66
CA ALA A 392 -30.40 -50.61 9.45
C ALA A 392 -28.91 -50.31 9.26
N VAL A 393 -28.19 -51.25 8.65
CA VAL A 393 -26.74 -51.10 8.36
C VAL A 393 -26.52 -50.32 7.07
N SER A 394 -27.50 -50.36 6.16
CA SER A 394 -27.43 -49.70 4.85
C SER A 394 -28.78 -49.09 4.47
N LEU A 395 -28.76 -47.92 3.85
CA LEU A 395 -29.93 -47.24 3.30
C LEU A 395 -29.64 -46.80 1.86
N ARG A 396 -30.56 -47.12 0.95
CA ARG A 396 -30.41 -46.72 -0.45
C ARG A 396 -30.97 -45.31 -0.65
N GLY A 397 -30.32 -44.51 -1.50
CA GLY A 397 -30.76 -43.14 -1.82
C GLY A 397 -32.21 -43.08 -2.33
N SER A 398 -32.65 -44.11 -3.07
CA SER A 398 -34.04 -44.30 -3.54
C SER A 398 -35.07 -44.58 -2.47
N GLN A 399 -34.64 -44.93 -1.26
CA GLN A 399 -35.53 -45.13 -0.11
C GLN A 399 -35.67 -43.86 0.74
N ILE A 400 -34.89 -42.81 0.45
CA ILE A 400 -34.91 -41.56 1.21
C ILE A 400 -36.02 -40.65 0.66
N THR A 401 -37.07 -40.46 1.46
CA THR A 401 -38.12 -39.47 1.17
C THR A 401 -37.66 -38.06 1.56
N ILE A 402 -37.82 -37.12 0.63
CA ILE A 402 -37.52 -35.70 0.79
C ILE A 402 -38.86 -34.96 0.99
N GLU A 403 -39.13 -34.49 2.20
CA GLU A 403 -40.40 -33.85 2.55
C GLU A 403 -40.39 -32.34 2.31
N GLY A 404 -39.20 -31.71 2.27
CA GLY A 404 -39.07 -30.28 2.07
C GLY A 404 -37.67 -29.82 1.66
N VAL A 405 -37.52 -28.49 1.60
CA VAL A 405 -36.27 -27.84 1.15
C VAL A 405 -35.11 -28.18 2.08
N ASP A 406 -35.34 -28.24 3.38
CA ASP A 406 -34.26 -28.46 4.35
C ASP A 406 -33.67 -29.89 4.21
N ASP A 407 -34.56 -30.88 4.03
CA ASP A 407 -34.19 -32.25 3.69
C ASP A 407 -33.46 -32.34 2.35
N PHE A 408 -33.90 -31.56 1.36
CA PHE A 408 -33.27 -31.52 0.04
C PHE A 408 -31.83 -31.00 0.10
N VAL A 409 -31.57 -29.92 0.85
CA VAL A 409 -30.21 -29.39 0.99
C VAL A 409 -29.27 -30.42 1.65
N VAL A 410 -29.74 -31.10 2.70
CA VAL A 410 -28.97 -32.16 3.36
C VAL A 410 -28.74 -33.35 2.42
N PHE A 411 -29.79 -33.80 1.71
CA PHE A 411 -29.72 -34.89 0.75
C PHE A 411 -28.73 -34.61 -0.39
N GLN A 412 -28.70 -33.38 -0.90
CA GLN A 412 -27.76 -32.98 -1.95
C GLN A 412 -26.30 -33.14 -1.49
N ARG A 413 -26.00 -32.78 -0.24
CA ARG A 413 -24.64 -32.85 0.35
C ARG A 413 -24.25 -34.25 0.83
N LEU A 414 -25.22 -35.11 1.09
CA LEU A 414 -25.00 -36.47 1.54
C LEU A 414 -24.21 -37.32 0.53
N ARG A 415 -24.33 -37.01 -0.78
CA ARG A 415 -23.55 -37.65 -1.87
C ARG A 415 -22.05 -37.31 -1.85
N GLU A 416 -21.69 -36.32 -1.07
CA GLU A 416 -20.33 -35.79 -0.92
C GLU A 416 -19.83 -35.93 0.52
N ILE A 417 -20.46 -36.79 1.35
CA ILE A 417 -20.08 -36.99 2.76
C ILE A 417 -18.62 -37.42 2.95
N ASP A 418 -18.02 -38.05 1.92
CA ASP A 418 -16.61 -38.47 1.91
C ASP A 418 -15.63 -37.28 1.71
N VAL A 419 -16.14 -36.12 1.29
CA VAL A 419 -15.36 -34.95 0.90
C VAL A 419 -15.71 -33.72 1.74
N LEU A 420 -17.00 -33.56 2.07
CA LEU A 420 -17.52 -32.50 2.91
C LEU A 420 -17.37 -32.93 4.38
N PHE A 421 -16.72 -32.10 5.18
CA PHE A 421 -16.54 -32.21 6.65
C PHE A 421 -15.36 -33.08 7.15
N ASP A 422 -15.00 -32.86 8.43
CA ASP A 422 -13.89 -33.49 9.13
C ASP A 422 -14.00 -35.03 9.20
N ALA A 423 -12.92 -35.70 9.64
CA ALA A 423 -12.83 -37.17 9.77
C ALA A 423 -14.05 -37.83 10.45
N ARG A 424 -14.72 -37.14 11.38
CA ARG A 424 -15.83 -37.67 12.20
C ARG A 424 -17.01 -38.25 11.42
N LEU A 425 -17.39 -37.66 10.28
CA LEU A 425 -18.51 -38.18 9.47
C LEU A 425 -18.07 -39.36 8.59
N ARG A 426 -16.85 -39.29 8.05
CA ARG A 426 -16.24 -40.33 7.22
C ARG A 426 -15.94 -41.61 7.99
N ASP A 427 -15.66 -41.49 9.29
CA ASP A 427 -15.44 -42.65 10.15
C ASP A 427 -16.75 -43.40 10.46
N ARG A 428 -17.90 -42.71 10.40
CA ARG A 428 -19.23 -43.28 10.75
C ARG A 428 -20.01 -43.78 9.54
N TYR A 429 -19.90 -43.11 8.40
CA TYR A 429 -20.69 -43.41 7.21
C TYR A 429 -19.82 -43.50 5.96
N ALA A 430 -20.21 -44.38 5.05
CA ALA A 430 -19.61 -44.51 3.72
C ALA A 430 -20.70 -44.43 2.65
N VAL A 431 -20.39 -43.79 1.52
CA VAL A 431 -21.32 -43.70 0.38
C VAL A 431 -20.74 -44.43 -0.82
N VAL A 432 -21.45 -45.46 -1.29
CA VAL A 432 -21.11 -46.20 -2.51
C VAL A 432 -22.03 -45.75 -3.63
N ARG A 433 -21.48 -45.24 -4.72
CA ARG A 433 -22.26 -44.81 -5.89
C ARG A 433 -22.76 -46.03 -6.67
N LEU A 434 -24.04 -46.04 -7.02
CA LEU A 434 -24.66 -47.09 -7.83
C LEU A 434 -24.81 -46.62 -9.28
N PRO A 435 -24.82 -47.55 -10.27
CA PRO A 435 -25.00 -47.21 -11.68
C PRO A 435 -26.46 -46.85 -12.03
N GLU A 436 -27.41 -47.22 -11.17
CA GLU A 436 -28.83 -46.91 -11.32
C GLU A 436 -29.10 -45.42 -11.06
N ARG A 437 -30.17 -44.89 -11.65
CA ARG A 437 -30.58 -43.50 -11.44
C ARG A 437 -31.71 -43.41 -10.42
N LEU A 438 -31.62 -42.39 -9.59
CA LEU A 438 -32.65 -41.90 -8.70
C LEU A 438 -33.27 -40.66 -9.34
N ALA A 439 -34.58 -40.71 -9.61
CA ALA A 439 -35.37 -39.52 -9.88
C ALA A 439 -36.44 -39.39 -8.79
N ASN A 440 -36.30 -38.38 -7.94
CA ASN A 440 -37.38 -37.92 -7.07
C ASN A 440 -37.85 -36.56 -7.60
N GLY A 441 -39.05 -36.09 -7.24
CA GLY A 441 -39.60 -34.83 -7.76
C GLY A 441 -38.75 -33.56 -7.50
N TRP A 442 -37.62 -33.70 -6.81
CA TRP A 442 -36.66 -32.64 -6.49
C TRP A 442 -35.36 -32.72 -7.31
N LEU A 443 -34.91 -33.93 -7.68
CA LEU A 443 -33.63 -34.14 -8.39
C LEU A 443 -33.58 -35.46 -9.16
N ASP A 444 -32.79 -35.46 -10.24
CA ASP A 444 -32.43 -36.65 -11.01
C ASP A 444 -30.89 -36.84 -10.99
N CYS A 445 -30.43 -37.89 -10.30
CA CYS A 445 -29.00 -38.16 -10.12
C CYS A 445 -28.69 -39.67 -10.07
N PRO A 446 -27.41 -40.07 -10.18
CA PRO A 446 -26.99 -41.44 -9.85
C PRO A 446 -27.37 -41.79 -8.42
N ASP A 447 -27.96 -42.97 -8.23
CA ASP A 447 -28.34 -43.49 -6.93
C ASP A 447 -27.08 -43.86 -6.13
N PHE A 448 -27.23 -44.02 -4.82
CA PHE A 448 -26.13 -44.34 -3.94
C PHE A 448 -26.61 -45.20 -2.77
N LEU A 449 -25.68 -45.94 -2.18
CA LEU A 449 -25.89 -46.72 -0.98
C LEU A 449 -25.12 -46.05 0.16
N LEU A 450 -25.84 -45.68 1.22
CA LEU A 450 -25.27 -45.17 2.45
C LEU A 450 -25.09 -46.34 3.42
N GLU A 451 -23.88 -46.60 3.87
CA GLU A 451 -23.56 -47.68 4.81
C GLU A 451 -23.00 -47.12 6.13
N ARG A 452 -23.41 -47.70 7.25
CA ARG A 452 -22.78 -47.45 8.55
C ARG A 452 -21.50 -48.27 8.64
N ARG A 453 -20.36 -47.60 8.87
CA ARG A 453 -19.09 -48.31 9.05
C ARG A 453 -19.07 -49.04 10.39
N ALA A 454 -18.63 -50.31 10.37
CA ALA A 454 -18.51 -51.15 11.55
C ALA A 454 -17.35 -50.64 12.43
N GLY A 455 -17.65 -49.67 13.30
CA GLY A 455 -16.68 -49.06 14.22
C GLY A 455 -17.20 -47.87 15.01
N ALA A 456 -18.49 -47.53 14.90
CA ALA A 456 -19.13 -46.39 15.57
C ALA A 456 -20.35 -46.82 16.39
#